data_AF-A0A7C7G4V0-F1
#
_entry.id   AF-A0A7C7G4V0-F1
#
_cell.length_a   1.000
_cell.length_b   1.000
_cell.length_c   1.000
_cell.angle_alpha   90.00
_cell.angle_beta   90.00
_cell.angle_gamma   90.00
#
_symmetry.space_group_name_H-M   'P 1'
#
loop_
_entity.id
_entity.type
_entity.pdbx_description
1 polymer ?
#
loop_
_entity_poly.entity_id
_entity_poly.type
_entity_poly.pdbx_seq_one_letter_code
_entity_poly.pdbx_strand_id
1 'polypeptide(L)' 'MSKKEIIKKIRSTTGCTEEKAKMIFEKAVENKDIIVMLDWEYIINRVIIFAIIVTAIWALLQYV' A
#
# COMPACT_ATOMS: atom_id res chain seq x y z
N MET A 1 5.80 5.12 9.80
CA MET A 1 6.81 4.06 10.04
C MET A 1 6.83 3.17 8.81
N SER A 2 7.99 3.00 8.17
CA SER A 2 8.07 2.19 6.95
C SER A 2 8.03 0.68 7.28
N LYS A 3 7.61 -0.15 6.31
CA LYS A 3 7.62 -1.63 6.44
C LYS A 3 8.98 -2.16 6.93
N LYS A 4 10.10 -1.56 6.48
CA LYS A 4 11.46 -1.93 6.89
C LYS A 4 11.74 -1.64 8.36
N GLU A 5 11.24 -0.52 8.89
CA GLU A 5 11.40 -0.16 10.30
C GLU A 5 10.61 -1.12 11.20
N ILE A 6 9.40 -1.49 10.79
CA ILE A 6 8.55 -2.41 11.56
C ILE A 6 9.20 -3.80 11.61
N ILE A 7 9.70 -4.31 10.49
CA ILE A 7 10.43 -5.60 10.44
C ILE A 7 11.69 -5.55 11.32
N LYS A 8 12.45 -4.45 11.27
CA LYS A 8 13.65 -4.26 12.11
C LYS A 8 13.31 -4.26 13.60
N LYS A 9 12.19 -3.64 13.98
CA LYS A 9 11.68 -3.57 15.35
C LYS A 9 11.18 -4.93 15.85
N ILE A 10 10.50 -5.70 14.99
CA ILE A 10 10.10 -7.08 15.29
C ILE A 10 11.34 -7.93 15.54
N ARG A 11 12.33 -7.88 14.64
CA ARG A 11 13.61 -8.60 14.78
C ARG A 11 14.36 -8.24 16.05
N SER A 12 14.46 -6.95 16.40
CA SER A 12 15.16 -6.53 17.61
C SER A 12 14.45 -6.98 18.90
N THR A 13 13.12 -7.10 18.87
CA THR A 13 12.31 -7.46 20.04
C THR A 13 12.21 -8.97 20.25
N THR A 14 12.15 -9.74 19.17
CA THR A 14 11.95 -11.21 19.22
C THR A 14 13.21 -12.02 18.91
N GLY A 15 14.30 -11.38 18.46
CA GLY A 15 15.55 -12.05 18.09
C GLY A 15 15.43 -12.97 16.86
N CYS A 16 14.33 -12.89 16.11
CA CYS A 16 14.07 -13.79 15.00
C CYS A 16 14.84 -13.40 13.72
N THR A 17 15.00 -14.37 12.82
CA THR A 17 15.57 -14.13 11.48
C THR A 17 14.67 -13.21 10.65
N GLU A 18 15.25 -12.53 9.67
CA GLU A 18 14.53 -11.55 8.84
C GLU A 18 13.32 -12.16 8.10
N GLU A 19 13.43 -13.42 7.67
CA GLU A 19 12.34 -14.17 7.05
C GLU A 19 11.19 -14.41 8.02
N LYS A 20 11.47 -14.80 9.27
CA LYS A 20 10.45 -14.97 10.30
C LYS A 20 9.80 -13.64 10.67
N ALA A 21 10.57 -12.55 10.72
CA ALA A 21 10.03 -11.22 10.98
C ALA A 21 9.08 -10.75 9.87
N LYS A 22 9.38 -11.05 8.60
CA LYS A 22 8.45 -10.82 7.47
C LYS A 22 7.17 -11.65 7.60
N MET A 23 7.31 -12.94 7.91
CA MET A 23 6.15 -13.84 8.11
C MET A 23 5.24 -13.35 9.23
N ILE A 24 5.80 -12.92 10.36
CA ILE A 24 5.03 -12.37 11.49
C ILE A 24 4.32 -11.08 11.07
N PHE A 25 5.01 -10.20 10.34
CA PHE A 25 4.41 -8.97 9.82
C PHE A 25 3.25 -9.27 8.86
N GLU A 26 3.43 -10.18 7.90
CA GLU A 26 2.38 -10.56 6.94
C GLU A 26 1.17 -11.19 7.63
N LYS A 27 1.40 -12.10 8.58
CA LYS A 27 0.33 -12.75 9.34
C LYS A 27 -0.45 -11.77 10.22
N ALA A 28 0.24 -10.77 10.77
CA ALA A 28 -0.40 -9.71 11.57
C ALA A 28 -1.18 -8.70 10.71
N VAL A 29 -0.80 -8.51 9.45
CA VAL A 29 -1.60 -7.76 8.46
C VAL A 29 -2.83 -8.56 8.04
N GLU A 30 -2.69 -9.86 7.78
CA GLU A 30 -3.78 -10.75 7.39
C GLU A 30 -4.84 -10.89 8.50
N ASN A 31 -4.40 -11.02 9.76
CA ASN A 31 -5.27 -11.07 10.94
C ASN A 31 -5.91 -9.71 11.28
N LYS A 32 -5.60 -8.63 10.55
CA LYS A 32 -6.02 -7.24 10.84
C LYS A 32 -5.56 -6.69 12.19
N ASP A 33 -4.62 -7.35 12.87
CA ASP A 33 -3.98 -6.84 14.09
C ASP A 33 -3.17 -5.57 13.80
N ILE A 34 -2.73 -5.39 12.55
CA ILE A 34 -2.03 -4.21 12.08
C ILE A 34 -2.77 -3.62 10.87
N ILE A 35 -3.28 -2.41 11.02
CA ILE A 35 -3.82 -1.65 9.89
C ILE A 35 -2.63 -1.05 9.14
N VAL A 36 -2.32 -1.61 7.97
CA VAL A 36 -1.44 -0.95 7.01
C VAL A 36 -2.21 0.27 6.51
N MET A 37 -1.83 1.45 6.98
CA MET A 37 -2.30 2.70 6.39
C MET A 37 -1.86 2.72 4.93
N LEU A 38 -2.77 2.36 4.04
CA LEU A 38 -2.64 2.65 2.63
C LEU A 38 -2.55 4.16 2.49
N ASP A 39 -1.64 4.60 1.64
CA ASP A 39 -1.50 6.00 1.29
C ASP A 39 -2.71 6.42 0.45
N TRP A 40 -3.77 6.86 1.14
CA TRP A 40 -5.03 7.26 0.52
C TRP A 40 -4.84 8.45 -0.42
N GLU A 41 -3.85 9.31 -0.17
CA GLU A 41 -3.51 10.41 -1.05
C GLU A 41 -2.98 9.90 -2.40
N TYR A 42 -2.09 8.90 -2.36
CA TYR A 42 -1.60 8.24 -3.57
C TYR A 42 -2.74 7.56 -4.36
N ILE A 43 -3.65 6.86 -3.67
CA ILE A 43 -4.78 6.19 -4.30
C ILE A 43 -5.72 7.20 -4.95
N ILE A 44 -6.12 8.24 -4.22
CA ILE A 44 -7.02 9.29 -4.72
C ILE A 44 -6.40 10.00 -5.92
N ASN A 45 -5.13 10.39 -5.84
CA ASN A 45 -4.45 11.07 -6.94
C ASN A 45 -4.45 10.21 -8.22
N ARG A 46 -4.23 8.90 -8.09
CA ARG A 46 -4.24 7.97 -9.22
C ARG A 46 -5.64 7.79 -9.83
N VAL A 47 -6.68 7.78 -9.00
CA VAL A 47 -8.08 7.73 -9.45
C VAL A 47 -8.46 9.01 -10.19
N ILE A 48 -8.07 10.18 -9.68
CA ILE A 48 -8.34 11.47 -10.33
C ILE A 48 -7.66 11.52 -11.70
N ILE A 49 -6.39 11.14 -11.80
CA ILE A 49 -5.66 11.09 -13.07
C ILE A 49 -6.36 10.15 -14.06
N PHE A 50 -6.78 8.97 -13.60
CA PHE A 50 -7.50 8.02 -14.45
C PHE A 50 -8.82 8.60 -14.95
N ALA A 51 -9.60 9.25 -14.07
CA ALA A 51 -10.84 9.90 -14.44
C ALA A 51 -10.61 10.95 -15.53
N ILE A 52 -9.62 11.84 -15.35
CA ILE A 52 -9.26 12.88 -16.33
C ILE A 52 -8.96 12.25 -17.70
N ILE A 53 -8.14 11.20 -17.75
CA ILE A 53 -7.80 10.50 -19.00
C ILE A 53 -9.05 9.93 -19.67
N VAL A 54 -9.92 9.28 -18.90
CA VAL A 54 -11.18 8.71 -19.43
C VAL A 54 -12.06 9.82 -20.01
N THR A 55 -12.25 10.93 -19.30
CA THR A 55 -13.02 12.07 -19.83
C THR A 55 -12.38 12.68 -21.08
N ALA A 56 -11.05 12.79 -21.14
CA ALA A 56 -10.36 13.33 -22.30
C ALA A 56 -10.54 12.43 -23.53
N ILE A 57 -10.41 11.10 -23.37
CA ILE A 57 -10.67 10.13 -24.43
C ILE A 57 -12.13 10.18 -24.87
N TRP A 58 -13.06 10.26 -23.92
CA TRP A 58 -14.49 10.34 -24.22
C TRP A 58 -14.86 11.61 -24.99
N ALA A 59 -14.27 12.75 -24.62
CA ALA A 59 -14.45 14.02 -25.33
C ALA A 59 -13.89 13.95 -26.76
N LEU A 60 -12.74 13.32 -26.97
CA LEU A 60 -12.19 13.09 -28.31
C LEU A 60 -13.09 12.19 -29.16
N LEU A 61 -13.69 11.16 -28.56
CA LEU A 61 -14.64 10.28 -29.25
C LEU A 61 -15.97 10.96 -29.62
N GLN A 62 -16.40 11.98 -28.87
CA GLN A 62 -17.59 12.77 -29.25
C GLN A 62 -17.30 13.77 -30.38
N TYR A 63 -16.04 14.14 -30.58
CA TYR A 63 -15.64 15.12 -31.59
C TYR A 63 -15.34 14.48 -32.96
N VAL A 64 -15.18 13.15 -33.01
CA VAL A 64 -15.00 12.34 -34.23
C VAL A 64 -16.35 11.76 -34.67
#